data_AF-A0A2I0SN60-F1
#
_entry.id   AF-A0A2I0SN60-F1
#
_cell.length_a   1.000
_cell.length_b   1.000
_cell.length_c   1.000
_cell.angle_alpha   90.00
_cell.angle_beta   90.00
_cell.angle_gamma   90.00
#
_symmetry.space_group_name_H-M   'P 1'
#
loop_
_entity.id
_entity.type
_entity.pdbx_description
1 polymer ?
#
loop_
_entity_poly.entity_id
_entity_poly.type
_entity_poly.pdbx_seq_one_letter_code
_entity_poly.pdbx_strand_id
1 'polypeptide(L)'
;QGIPILADMAYIGAGDWVTTAKRRPPGGELTLTERTQNRALSAAWAPVERGMARLKSWQIFRRSRISPNRMSVITKAVLTLEKQR
;
A
#
# COMPACT_ATOMS: atom_id res chain seq x y z
N GLN A 1 1.57 -16.86 -18.16
CA GLN A 1 0.64 -16.52 -17.07
C GLN A 1 1.33 -15.47 -16.21
N GLY A 2 0.75 -14.28 -16.08
CA GLY A 2 1.37 -13.17 -15.33
C GLY A 2 1.34 -13.44 -13.82
N ILE A 3 2.31 -12.88 -13.09
CA ILE A 3 2.29 -12.90 -11.62
C ILE A 3 1.06 -12.09 -11.18
N PRO A 4 0.10 -12.67 -10.44
CA PRO A 4 -1.06 -11.91 -9.98
C PRO A 4 -0.60 -10.79 -9.06
N ILE A 5 -0.86 -9.55 -9.45
CA ILE A 5 -0.49 -8.37 -8.67
C ILE A 5 -1.59 -8.14 -7.64
N LEU A 6 -1.26 -8.26 -6.35
CA LEU A 6 -2.13 -7.75 -5.29
C LEU A 6 -2.05 -6.22 -5.33
N ALA A 7 -3.19 -5.55 -5.34
CA ALA A 7 -3.26 -4.09 -5.32
C ALA A 7 -4.27 -3.58 -4.29
N ASP A 8 -4.03 -2.37 -3.80
CA ASP A 8 -5.00 -1.65 -2.98
C ASP A 8 -6.31 -1.38 -3.75
N MET A 9 -7.38 -1.13 -3.01
CA MET A 9 -8.72 -0.86 -3.53
C MET A 9 -8.81 0.34 -4.48
N ALA A 10 -7.84 1.26 -4.46
CA ALA A 10 -7.72 2.34 -5.44
C ALA A 10 -7.48 1.83 -6.88
N TYR A 11 -7.00 0.60 -7.05
CA TYR A 11 -6.73 -0.04 -8.34
C TYR A 11 -7.87 -0.96 -8.81
N ILE A 12 -9.06 -0.88 -8.19
CA ILE A 12 -10.23 -1.58 -8.72
C ILE A 12 -10.45 -1.13 -10.18
N GLY A 13 -10.56 -2.11 -11.08
CA GLY A 13 -10.73 -1.87 -12.51
C GLY A 13 -9.41 -1.84 -13.31
N ALA A 14 -8.26 -2.10 -12.68
CA ALA A 14 -6.95 -2.13 -13.36
C ALA A 14 -6.70 -3.37 -14.25
N GLY A 15 -7.73 -4.18 -14.52
CA GLY A 15 -7.66 -5.38 -15.37
C GLY A 15 -7.53 -6.70 -14.59
N ASP A 16 -7.74 -7.81 -15.28
CA ASP A 16 -7.83 -9.16 -14.69
C ASP A 16 -6.53 -9.69 -14.10
N TRP A 17 -5.40 -9.02 -14.37
CA TRP A 17 -4.09 -9.36 -13.80
C TRP A 17 -3.85 -8.72 -12.41
N VAL A 18 -4.79 -7.91 -11.93
CA VAL A 18 -4.74 -7.23 -10.63
C VAL A 18 -5.83 -7.75 -9.70
N THR A 19 -5.42 -8.37 -8.60
CA THR A 19 -6.32 -8.77 -7.52
C THR A 19 -6.47 -7.63 -6.52
N THR A 20 -7.69 -7.13 -6.37
CA THR A 20 -8.05 -6.05 -5.42
C THR A 20 -9.08 -6.53 -4.42
N ALA A 21 -9.20 -5.83 -3.29
CA ALA A 21 -10.30 -6.07 -2.36
C ALA A 21 -11.65 -5.77 -3.02
N LYS A 22 -12.66 -6.60 -2.73
CA LYS A 22 -14.03 -6.38 -3.20
C LYS A 22 -14.74 -5.34 -2.34
N ARG A 23 -15.42 -4.40 -2.98
CA ARG A 23 -16.33 -3.46 -2.31
C ARG A 23 -17.61 -4.18 -1.89
N ARG A 24 -18.21 -3.70 -0.80
CA ARG A 24 -19.55 -4.13 -0.40
C ARG A 24 -20.55 -3.76 -1.50
N PRO A 25 -21.39 -4.70 -1.98
CA PRO A 25 -22.38 -4.41 -3.01
C PRO A 25 -23.53 -3.54 -2.46
N PRO A 26 -24.16 -2.71 -3.30
CA PRO A 26 -25.37 -1.97 -2.91
C PRO A 26 -26.46 -2.92 -2.42
N GLY A 27 -27.03 -2.65 -1.24
CA GLY A 27 -28.11 -3.46 -0.66
C GLY A 27 -27.71 -4.86 -0.19
N GLY A 28 -26.42 -5.20 -0.17
CA GLY A 28 -25.94 -6.53 0.18
C GLY A 28 -24.77 -6.54 1.16
N GLU A 29 -24.25 -7.74 1.39
CA GLU A 29 -23.08 -8.02 2.24
C GLU A 29 -22.03 -8.79 1.46
N LEU A 30 -20.77 -8.65 1.85
CA LEU A 30 -19.71 -9.52 1.36
C LEU A 30 -19.93 -10.94 1.87
N THR A 31 -19.74 -11.94 1.00
CA THR A 31 -19.72 -13.34 1.43
C THR A 31 -18.57 -13.60 2.40
N LEU A 32 -18.64 -14.67 3.18
CA LEU A 32 -17.57 -15.04 4.12
C LEU A 32 -16.21 -15.17 3.43
N THR A 33 -16.19 -15.74 2.23
CA THR A 33 -14.98 -15.90 1.42
C THR A 33 -14.40 -14.55 1.02
N GLU A 34 -15.23 -13.62 0.54
CA GLU A 34 -14.78 -12.28 0.14
C GLU A 34 -14.29 -11.45 1.32
N ARG A 35 -14.93 -11.57 2.49
CA ARG A 35 -14.45 -10.95 3.74
C ARG A 35 -13.07 -11.49 4.12
N THR A 36 -12.88 -12.80 4.02
CA THR A 36 -11.60 -13.45 4.33
C THR A 36 -10.51 -13.00 3.35
N GLN A 37 -10.80 -12.94 2.06
CA GLN A 37 -9.88 -12.45 1.03
C GLN A 37 -9.50 -10.98 1.27
N ASN A 38 -10.47 -10.11 1.55
CA ASN A 38 -10.22 -8.70 1.85
C ASN A 38 -9.34 -8.53 3.10
N ARG A 39 -9.55 -9.36 4.13
CA ARG A 39 -8.72 -9.34 5.35
C ARG A 39 -7.28 -9.78 5.07
N ALA A 40 -7.10 -10.83 4.27
CA ALA A 40 -5.78 -11.29 3.85
C ALA A 40 -5.04 -10.22 3.04
N LEU A 41 -5.74 -9.56 2.10
CA LEU A 41 -5.18 -8.47 1.32
C LEU A 41 -4.78 -7.30 2.23
N SER A 42 -5.67 -6.86 3.11
CA SER A 42 -5.38 -5.78 4.06
C SER A 42 -4.16 -6.11 4.95
N ALA A 43 -4.05 -7.36 5.42
CA ALA A 43 -2.91 -7.81 6.21
C ALA A 43 -1.59 -7.78 5.40
N ALA A 44 -1.64 -8.16 4.12
CA ALA A 44 -0.48 -8.07 3.23
C ALA A 44 -0.04 -6.62 2.96
N TRP A 45 -0.97 -5.67 2.95
CA TRP A 45 -0.69 -4.25 2.75
C TRP A 45 -0.27 -3.49 4.01
N ALA A 46 -0.63 -3.98 5.21
CA ALA A 46 -0.33 -3.33 6.47
C ALA A 46 1.16 -2.92 6.66
N PRO A 47 2.17 -3.70 6.23
CA PRO A 47 3.57 -3.27 6.26
C PRO A 47 3.87 -2.04 5.39
N VAL A 48 3.30 -1.98 4.19
CA VAL A 48 3.48 -0.86 3.24
C VAL A 48 2.85 0.40 3.81
N GLU A 49 1.60 0.30 4.29
CA GLU A 49 0.89 1.42 4.90
C GLU A 49 1.62 1.95 6.14
N ARG A 50 2.11 1.06 7.01
CA ARG A 50 2.96 1.46 8.15
C ARG A 50 4.24 2.14 7.71
N GLY A 51 4.92 1.63 6.69
CA GLY A 51 6.11 2.26 6.12
C GLY A 51 5.82 3.69 5.64
N MET A 52 4.73 3.87 4.88
CA MET A 52 4.30 5.19 4.40
C MET A 52 3.89 6.13 5.54
N ALA A 53 3.22 5.63 6.58
CA ALA A 53 2.88 6.42 7.76
C ALA A 53 4.13 6.89 8.51
N ARG A 54 5.13 6.01 8.67
CA ARG A 54 6.45 6.38 9.24
C ARG A 54 7.12 7.45 8.39
N LEU A 55 7.22 7.27 7.08
CA LEU A 55 7.81 8.28 6.19
C LEU A 55 7.09 9.63 6.31
N LYS A 56 5.76 9.67 6.36
CA LYS A 56 4.98 10.91 6.54
C LYS A 56 5.26 11.64 7.86
N SER A 57 5.77 10.95 8.89
CA SER A 57 6.16 11.58 10.16
C SER A 57 7.43 12.43 10.03
N TRP A 58 8.31 12.13 9.06
CA TRP A 58 9.54 12.89 8.84
C TRP A 58 9.26 14.18 8.08
N GLN A 59 9.67 15.31 8.66
CA GLN A 59 9.42 16.64 8.08
C GLN A 59 10.01 16.81 6.68
N ILE A 60 11.13 16.14 6.37
CA ILE A 60 11.81 16.21 5.07
C ILE A 60 10.93 15.76 3.90
N PHE A 61 9.94 14.90 4.13
CA PHE A 61 9.02 14.43 3.08
C PHE A 61 7.75 15.29 2.93
N ARG A 62 7.43 16.19 3.88
CA ARG A 62 6.11 16.86 3.93
C ARG A 62 5.87 17.84 2.78
N ARG A 63 6.92 18.51 2.28
CA ARG A 63 6.84 19.53 1.22
C ARG A 63 8.03 19.50 0.28
N SER A 64 8.64 18.33 0.11
CA SER A 64 9.86 18.26 -0.68
C SER A 64 9.59 18.55 -2.16
N ARG A 65 10.42 19.41 -2.75
CA ARG A 65 10.40 19.77 -4.18
C ARG A 65 11.73 19.43 -4.86
N ILE A 66 12.53 18.56 -4.23
CA ILE A 66 13.84 18.12 -4.74
C ILE A 66 13.67 17.03 -5.81
N SER A 67 14.74 16.76 -6.57
CA SER A 67 14.71 15.72 -7.60
C SER A 67 14.33 14.34 -7.02
N PRO A 68 13.53 13.53 -7.73
CA PRO A 68 13.19 12.17 -7.30
C PRO A 68 14.42 11.32 -6.98
N ASN A 69 15.50 11.47 -7.74
CA ASN A 69 16.77 10.76 -7.48
C ASN A 69 17.35 11.11 -6.11
N ARG A 70 17.35 12.39 -5.72
CA ARG A 70 17.77 12.82 -4.37
C ARG A 70 16.82 12.30 -3.30
N MET A 71 15.52 12.30 -3.59
CA MET A 71 14.52 11.78 -2.68
C MET A 71 14.76 10.30 -2.35
N SER A 72 15.04 9.47 -3.36
CA SER A 72 15.33 8.05 -3.14
C SER A 72 16.54 7.81 -2.23
N VAL A 73 17.60 8.63 -2.35
CA VAL A 73 18.76 8.56 -1.46
C VAL A 73 18.36 8.92 -0.02
N ILE A 74 17.58 9.98 0.17
CA ILE A 74 17.06 10.39 1.49
C ILE A 74 16.18 9.29 2.09
N THR A 75 15.28 8.69 1.32
CA THR A 75 14.43 7.57 1.77
C THR A 75 15.27 6.39 2.25
N LYS A 76 16.36 6.05 1.54
CA LYS A 76 17.28 4.99 1.99
C LYS A 76 17.96 5.34 3.32
N ALA A 77 18.40 6.59 3.48
CA ALA A 77 19.00 7.05 4.73
C ALA A 77 17.99 7.00 5.89
N VAL A 78 16.77 7.50 5.69
CA VAL A 78 15.68 7.44 6.68
C VAL A 78 15.33 5.99 7.02
N LEU A 79 15.29 5.08 6.05
CA LEU A 79 15.06 3.66 6.31
C LEU A 79 16.13 3.06 7.25
N THR A 80 17.40 3.45 7.09
CA THR A 80 18.47 3.02 8.01
C THR A 80 18.22 3.56 9.42
N LEU A 81 17.83 4.82 9.57
CA LEU A 81 17.53 5.43 10.86
C LEU A 81 16.31 4.78 11.55
N GLU A 82 15.25 4.50 10.78
CA GLU A 82 14.05 3.80 11.27
C GLU A 82 14.31 2.35 11.73
N LYS A 83 15.38 1.71 11.23
CA LYS A 83 15.79 0.36 11.68
C LYS A 83 16.59 0.38 12.97
N GLN A 84 17.21 1.51 13.31
CA GLN A 84 18.03 1.68 14.52
C GLN A 84 17.23 2.21 15.71
N ARG A 85 15.97 2.59 15.49
CA ARG A 85 15.06 3.12 16.49
C ARG A 85 14.24 2.01 17.14
#